data_AF-A0A946DXP1-F1
#
_entry.id   AF-A0A946DXP1-F1
#
_cell.length_a   1.000
_cell.length_b   1.000
_cell.length_c   1.000
_cell.angle_alpha   90.00
_cell.angle_beta   90.00
_cell.angle_gamma   90.00
#
_symmetry.space_group_name_H-M   'P 1'
#
loop_
_entity.id
_entity.type
_entity.pdbx_description
1 polymer ?
#
loop_
_entity_poly.entity_id
_entity_poly.type
_entity_poly.pdbx_seq_one_letter_code
_entity_poly.pdbx_strand_id
1 'polypeptide(L)'
;MFQMKRIEVPEWSMDLRIHLEDDFSRSVYDEIQKHRDRLLSVVHEAVEKYLNDVFGVLDDDEDDEDEFPSRSKMTGEYYIIDELYRQVPGMDGYQLGIQTYCLEKPWMEGQVDCDYLGLHVWIRWEPKTGKFVVNGNTDSSAI
;
A
#
# COMPACT_ATOMS: atom_id res chain seq x y z
N MET A 1 -15.31 -7.27 9.30
CA MET A 1 -14.34 -7.01 8.22
C MET A 1 -14.12 -5.51 8.16
N PHE A 2 -12.89 -5.08 8.43
CA PHE A 2 -12.46 -3.69 8.35
C PHE A 2 -12.37 -3.28 6.88
N GLN A 3 -13.18 -2.32 6.46
CA GLN A 3 -13.23 -1.85 5.07
C GLN A 3 -12.31 -0.66 4.90
N MET A 4 -11.48 -0.70 3.84
CA MET A 4 -10.59 0.40 3.53
C MET A 4 -11.15 1.23 2.38
N LYS A 5 -10.73 2.49 2.33
CA LYS A 5 -11.00 3.39 1.21
C LYS A 5 -9.71 4.06 0.80
N ARG A 6 -9.35 3.91 -0.48
CA ARG A 6 -8.25 4.67 -1.04
C ARG A 6 -8.70 6.11 -1.29
N ILE A 7 -7.95 7.08 -0.79
CA ILE A 7 -8.13 8.51 -1.06
C ILE A 7 -6.99 9.03 -1.95
N GLU A 8 -7.13 10.27 -2.45
CA GLU A 8 -6.01 10.95 -3.08
C GLU A 8 -4.95 11.35 -2.02
N VAL A 9 -3.74 11.65 -2.48
CA VAL A 9 -2.68 12.14 -1.59
C VAL A 9 -3.18 13.42 -0.90
N PRO A 10 -3.22 13.47 0.44
CA PRO A 10 -3.66 14.66 1.16
C PRO A 10 -2.75 15.87 0.88
N GLU A 11 -3.31 17.07 0.87
CA GLU A 11 -2.55 18.31 0.58
C GLU A 11 -1.42 18.60 1.59
N TRP A 12 -1.54 18.07 2.81
CA TRP A 12 -0.54 18.20 3.85
C TRP A 12 0.59 17.16 3.75
N SER A 13 0.42 16.14 2.92
CA SER A 13 1.40 15.07 2.71
C SER A 13 2.44 15.46 1.66
N MET A 14 3.48 14.64 1.54
CA MET A 14 4.42 14.74 0.42
C MET A 14 3.76 14.29 -0.88
N ASP A 15 4.21 14.85 -2.00
CA ASP A 15 3.79 14.39 -3.32
C ASP A 15 4.11 12.90 -3.54
N LEU A 16 3.26 12.22 -4.30
CA LEU A 16 3.50 10.84 -4.75
C LEU A 16 4.87 10.73 -5.42
N ARG A 17 5.73 9.88 -4.88
CA ARG A 17 7.05 9.61 -5.45
C ARG A 17 7.00 8.41 -6.38
N ILE A 18 7.62 8.56 -7.55
CA ILE A 18 7.71 7.50 -8.56
C ILE A 18 9.18 7.24 -8.85
N HIS A 19 9.62 6.03 -8.53
CA HIS A 19 10.98 5.56 -8.68
C HIS A 19 11.04 4.50 -9.78
N LEU A 20 11.70 4.82 -10.89
CA LEU A 20 12.08 3.85 -11.91
C LEU A 20 13.56 3.53 -11.70
N GLU A 21 13.91 2.28 -11.36
CA GLU A 21 15.32 1.87 -11.30
C GLU A 21 15.99 2.01 -12.67
N ASP A 22 17.31 2.18 -12.70
CA ASP A 22 18.07 2.54 -13.90
C ASP A 22 17.90 1.54 -15.07
N ASP A 23 17.61 0.28 -14.77
CA ASP A 23 17.38 -0.77 -15.76
C ASP A 23 15.90 -0.90 -16.20
N PHE A 24 15.02 -0.06 -15.66
CA PHE A 24 13.59 -0.07 -15.96
C PHE A 24 13.25 0.84 -17.15
N SER A 25 12.80 0.25 -18.25
CA SER A 25 12.44 1.01 -19.44
C SER A 25 11.19 1.87 -19.21
N ARG A 26 11.25 3.14 -19.64
CA ARG A 26 10.08 4.03 -19.68
C ARG A 26 8.92 3.45 -20.50
N SER A 27 9.21 2.72 -21.58
CA SER A 27 8.16 2.09 -22.39
C SER A 27 7.38 1.02 -21.62
N VAL A 28 8.05 0.34 -20.69
CA VAL A 28 7.43 -0.67 -19.81
C VAL A 28 6.57 0.02 -18.76
N TYR A 29 7.06 1.12 -18.17
CA TYR A 29 6.27 1.94 -17.27
C TYR A 29 4.98 2.41 -17.93
N ASP A 30 5.07 3.01 -19.12
CA ASP A 30 3.91 3.53 -19.85
C ASP A 30 2.91 2.40 -20.19
N GLU A 31 3.39 1.17 -20.45
CA GLU A 31 2.51 0.00 -20.65
C GLU A 31 1.78 -0.41 -19.37
N ILE A 32 2.47 -0.43 -18.22
CA ILE A 32 1.84 -0.69 -16.92
C ILE A 32 0.78 0.35 -16.61
N GLN A 33 1.04 1.63 -16.91
CA GLN A 33 0.08 2.72 -16.65
C GLN A 33 -1.22 2.58 -17.47
N LYS A 34 -1.23 1.90 -18.61
CA LYS A 34 -2.47 1.56 -19.33
C LYS A 34 -3.40 0.65 -18.53
N HIS A 35 -2.87 -0.03 -17.51
CA HIS A 35 -3.60 -0.92 -16.62
C HIS A 35 -3.63 -0.43 -15.18
N ARG A 36 -3.49 0.89 -14.98
CA ARG A 36 -3.39 1.53 -13.68
C ARG A 36 -4.52 1.15 -12.72
N ASP A 37 -5.78 1.18 -13.18
CA ASP A 37 -6.92 0.82 -12.33
C ASP A 37 -6.86 -0.62 -11.82
N ARG A 38 -6.34 -1.54 -12.65
CA ARG A 38 -6.17 -2.94 -12.26
C ARG A 38 -5.05 -3.12 -11.24
N LEU A 39 -3.91 -2.45 -11.44
CA LEU A 39 -2.83 -2.42 -10.45
C LEU A 39 -3.36 -1.91 -9.10
N LEU A 40 -4.10 -0.81 -9.14
CA LEU A 40 -4.66 -0.19 -7.95
C LEU A 40 -5.70 -1.06 -7.24
N SER A 41 -6.52 -1.83 -7.97
CA SER A 41 -7.42 -2.84 -7.40
C SER A 41 -6.65 -3.91 -6.65
N VAL A 42 -5.55 -4.41 -7.23
CA VAL A 42 -4.69 -5.43 -6.60
C VAL A 42 -4.05 -4.90 -5.32
N VAL A 43 -3.56 -3.65 -5.33
CA VAL A 43 -3.03 -2.99 -4.12
C VAL A 43 -4.11 -2.87 -3.04
N HIS A 44 -5.32 -2.45 -3.43
CA HIS A 44 -6.43 -2.30 -2.50
C HIS A 44 -6.81 -3.62 -1.82
N GLU A 45 -6.99 -4.67 -2.61
CA GLU A 45 -7.27 -6.02 -2.10
C GLU A 45 -6.16 -6.52 -1.17
N ALA A 46 -4.90 -6.23 -1.47
CA ALA A 46 -3.77 -6.61 -0.63
C ALA A 46 -3.75 -5.88 0.72
N VAL A 47 -4.00 -4.56 0.71
CA VAL A 47 -4.10 -3.73 1.92
C VAL A 47 -5.26 -4.19 2.79
N GLU A 48 -6.45 -4.36 2.23
CA GLU A 48 -7.61 -4.87 2.97
C GLU A 48 -7.35 -6.24 3.54
N LYS A 49 -6.76 -7.15 2.75
CA LYS A 49 -6.44 -8.50 3.21
C LYS A 49 -5.43 -8.48 4.35
N TYR A 50 -4.37 -7.67 4.27
CA TYR A 50 -3.38 -7.55 5.34
C TYR A 50 -4.06 -7.10 6.65
N LEU A 51 -4.86 -6.03 6.56
CA LEU A 51 -5.53 -5.49 7.72
C LEU A 51 -6.62 -6.41 8.27
N ASN A 52 -7.26 -7.24 7.45
CA ASN A 52 -8.32 -8.17 7.88
C ASN A 52 -7.78 -9.52 8.39
N ASP A 53 -6.86 -10.15 7.66
CA ASP A 53 -6.44 -11.53 7.90
C ASP A 53 -5.18 -11.61 8.77
N VAL A 54 -4.21 -10.71 8.56
CA VAL A 54 -2.93 -10.76 9.27
C VAL A 54 -3.05 -9.98 10.57
N PHE A 55 -3.54 -8.76 10.48
CA PHE A 55 -3.74 -7.92 11.66
C PHE A 55 -4.96 -8.34 12.48
N GLY A 56 -6.01 -8.87 11.83
CA GLY A 56 -7.22 -9.31 12.56
C GLY A 56 -7.05 -10.48 13.47
N VAL A 57 -5.99 -11.26 13.28
CA VAL A 57 -5.63 -12.35 14.17
C VAL A 57 -4.85 -11.84 15.39
N LEU A 58 -4.28 -10.63 15.31
CA LEU A 58 -3.53 -9.99 16.40
C LEU A 58 -4.40 -9.06 17.26
N ASP A 59 -5.47 -8.51 16.69
CA ASP A 59 -6.39 -7.55 17.34
C ASP A 59 -7.53 -8.21 18.14
N ASP A 60 -7.53 -9.54 18.30
CA ASP A 60 -8.57 -10.31 19.05
C ASP A 60 -8.39 -10.20 20.59
N ASP A 61 -7.28 -9.61 21.06
CA ASP A 61 -7.09 -9.20 22.46
C ASP A 61 -7.51 -7.73 22.61
N GLU A 62 -8.83 -7.47 22.62
CA GLU A 62 -9.49 -6.13 22.64
C GLU A 62 -9.11 -5.21 23.83
N ASP A 63 -8.25 -5.64 24.76
CA ASP A 63 -7.99 -4.95 26.04
C ASP A 63 -6.73 -4.06 26.07
N ASP A 64 -5.87 -4.05 25.04
CA ASP A 64 -4.68 -3.18 24.99
C ASP A 64 -4.81 -2.11 23.89
N GLU A 65 -5.55 -1.04 24.19
CA GLU A 65 -5.64 0.17 23.34
C GLU A 65 -4.27 0.83 23.08
N ASP A 66 -3.19 0.41 23.77
CA ASP A 66 -1.84 0.91 23.60
C ASP A 66 -1.00 0.13 22.56
N GLU A 67 -1.49 -0.98 22.01
CA GLU A 67 -0.75 -1.72 20.98
C GLU A 67 -0.73 -1.01 19.61
N PHE A 68 0.39 -1.21 18.90
CA PHE A 68 0.61 -0.68 17.56
C PHE A 68 0.94 -1.81 16.58
N PRO A 69 0.33 -1.82 15.37
CA PRO A 69 -0.80 -0.97 14.96
C PRO A 69 -2.11 -1.39 15.67
N SER A 70 -3.17 -0.59 15.57
CA SER A 70 -4.53 -0.92 16.03
C SER A 70 -5.59 -0.38 15.07
N ARG A 71 -6.58 -1.21 14.69
CA ARG A 71 -7.66 -0.79 13.78
C ARG A 71 -8.58 0.24 14.42
N SER A 72 -8.75 0.21 15.74
CA SER A 72 -9.60 1.16 16.46
C SER A 72 -9.10 2.60 16.26
N LYS A 73 -7.77 2.78 16.15
CA LYS A 73 -7.08 4.04 15.87
C LYS A 73 -7.08 4.45 14.41
N MET A 74 -7.43 3.58 13.47
CA MET A 74 -7.40 3.89 12.02
C MET A 74 -8.73 4.47 11.53
N THR A 75 -8.69 5.43 10.61
CA THR A 75 -9.91 6.02 10.00
C THR A 75 -10.60 5.08 9.01
N GLY A 76 -9.87 4.09 8.49
CA GLY A 76 -10.28 3.28 7.34
C GLY A 76 -9.89 3.90 6.00
N GLU A 77 -9.18 5.02 6.00
CA GLU A 77 -8.66 5.65 4.78
C GLU A 77 -7.16 5.43 4.64
N TYR A 78 -6.70 5.29 3.39
CA TYR A 78 -5.29 5.21 3.05
C TYR A 78 -5.01 5.87 1.70
N TYR A 79 -3.76 6.23 1.47
CA TYR A 79 -3.28 6.74 0.18
C TYR A 79 -1.96 6.11 -0.21
N ILE A 80 -1.59 6.22 -1.49
CA ILE A 80 -0.30 5.74 -2.02
C ILE A 80 0.68 6.91 -1.95
N ILE A 81 1.84 6.68 -1.35
CA ILE A 81 2.89 7.69 -1.17
C ILE A 81 4.11 7.44 -2.05
N ASP A 82 4.38 6.18 -2.37
CA ASP A 82 5.59 5.78 -3.10
C ASP A 82 5.31 4.63 -4.05
N GLU A 83 5.95 4.67 -5.21
CA GLU A 83 5.96 3.58 -6.18
C GLU A 83 7.36 3.33 -6.69
N LEU A 84 7.82 2.09 -6.53
CA LEU A 84 9.06 1.57 -7.04
C LEU A 84 8.80 0.63 -8.21
N TYR A 85 9.54 0.79 -9.31
CA TYR A 85 9.48 -0.05 -10.49
C TYR A 85 10.88 -0.53 -10.83
N ARG A 86 11.07 -1.85 -10.88
CA ARG A 86 12.38 -2.44 -11.15
C ARG A 86 12.32 -3.76 -11.91
N GLN A 87 13.41 -4.07 -12.58
CA GLN A 87 13.63 -5.39 -13.15
C GLN A 87 14.46 -6.23 -12.18
N VAL A 88 13.93 -7.37 -11.75
CA VAL A 88 14.65 -8.26 -10.83
C VAL A 88 15.34 -9.37 -11.64
N PRO A 89 16.68 -9.52 -11.57
CA PRO A 89 17.37 -10.60 -12.26
C PRO A 89 16.81 -11.98 -11.88
N GLY A 90 16.51 -12.80 -12.89
CA GLY A 90 15.95 -14.14 -12.70
C GLY A 90 14.45 -14.19 -12.38
N MET A 91 13.76 -13.06 -12.34
CA MET A 91 12.30 -13.01 -12.26
C MET A 91 11.69 -12.90 -13.66
N ASP A 92 10.72 -13.77 -13.97
CA ASP A 92 9.88 -13.58 -15.14
C ASP A 92 8.92 -12.40 -14.91
N GLY A 93 9.23 -11.26 -15.53
CA GLY A 93 8.42 -10.04 -15.46
C GLY A 93 9.13 -8.90 -14.73
N TYR A 94 8.33 -8.03 -14.10
CA TYR A 94 8.80 -6.81 -13.45
C TYR A 94 8.27 -6.74 -12.02
N GLN A 95 9.06 -6.21 -11.09
CA GLN A 95 8.63 -6.00 -9.72
C GLN A 95 8.21 -4.55 -9.52
N LEU A 96 7.11 -4.39 -8.80
CA LEU A 96 6.58 -3.12 -8.34
C LEU A 96 6.52 -3.15 -6.81
N GLY A 97 6.95 -2.07 -6.17
CA GLY A 97 6.73 -1.82 -4.75
C GLY A 97 5.78 -0.64 -4.61
N ILE A 98 4.65 -0.81 -3.92
CA ILE A 98 3.67 0.26 -3.71
C ILE A 98 3.59 0.51 -2.20
N GLN A 99 4.07 1.68 -1.77
CA GLN A 99 3.97 2.11 -0.38
C GLN A 99 2.69 2.91 -0.17
N THR A 100 2.00 2.57 0.90
CA THR A 100 0.74 3.21 1.30
C THR A 100 0.80 3.65 2.74
N TYR A 101 0.14 4.76 3.05
CA TYR A 101 -0.05 5.24 4.42
C TYR A 101 -1.54 5.19 4.77
N CYS A 102 -1.86 4.51 5.86
CA CYS A 102 -3.18 4.53 6.48
C CYS A 102 -3.24 5.65 7.51
N LEU A 103 -4.41 6.28 7.64
CA LEU A 103 -4.59 7.46 8.49
C LEU A 103 -5.07 7.11 9.90
N GLU A 104 -4.63 7.90 10.88
CA GLU A 104 -5.10 7.86 12.26
C GLU A 104 -6.40 8.66 12.43
N LYS A 105 -7.32 8.16 13.27
CA LYS A 105 -8.44 8.94 13.77
C LYS A 105 -7.92 10.05 14.67
N PRO A 106 -8.49 11.26 14.57
CA PRO A 106 -8.19 12.32 15.53
C PRO A 106 -8.51 11.86 16.97
N TRP A 107 -7.51 11.91 17.84
CA TRP A 107 -7.64 11.58 19.26
C TRP A 107 -7.48 12.81 20.18
N MET A 108 -7.06 13.95 19.62
CA MET A 108 -7.00 15.22 20.32
C MET A 108 -7.63 16.38 19.51
N GLU A 109 -8.19 17.35 20.23
CA GLU A 109 -8.77 18.55 19.62
C GLU A 109 -7.71 19.34 18.84
N GLY A 110 -7.99 19.65 17.58
CA GLY A 110 -7.07 20.36 16.69
C GLY A 110 -6.06 19.46 15.94
N GLN A 111 -6.09 18.14 16.14
CA GLN A 111 -5.35 17.20 15.31
C GLN A 111 -5.90 17.21 13.88
N VAL A 112 -5.00 17.40 12.93
CA VAL A 112 -5.26 17.17 11.50
C VAL A 112 -4.98 15.70 11.18
N ASP A 113 -5.55 15.20 10.09
CA ASP A 113 -5.26 13.83 9.62
C ASP A 113 -3.75 13.60 9.56
N CYS A 114 -3.30 12.49 10.13
CA CYS A 114 -1.89 12.12 10.17
C CYS A 114 -1.68 10.67 9.76
N ASP A 115 -0.50 10.41 9.22
CA ASP A 115 -0.07 9.06 8.88
C ASP A 115 0.07 8.20 10.14
N TYR A 116 -0.42 6.97 10.08
CA TYR A 116 -0.42 6.03 11.20
C TYR A 116 0.40 4.78 10.89
N LEU A 117 0.02 4.09 9.81
CA LEU A 117 0.58 2.79 9.46
C LEU A 117 1.02 2.78 8.00
N GLY A 118 2.30 2.49 7.78
CA GLY A 118 2.85 2.28 6.46
C GLY A 118 2.77 0.83 6.04
N LEU A 119 2.18 0.56 4.88
CA LEU A 119 2.11 -0.76 4.27
C LEU A 119 2.79 -0.76 2.91
N HIS A 120 3.68 -1.73 2.68
CA HIS A 120 4.39 -1.91 1.42
C HIS A 120 3.89 -3.18 0.72
N VAL A 121 3.23 -3.00 -0.42
CA VAL A 121 2.72 -4.09 -1.26
C VAL A 121 3.70 -4.37 -2.39
N TRP A 122 4.24 -5.59 -2.42
CA TRP A 122 5.10 -6.07 -3.50
C TRP A 122 4.28 -6.79 -4.56
N ILE A 123 4.42 -6.39 -5.82
CA ILE A 123 3.64 -6.91 -6.95
C ILE A 123 4.60 -7.32 -8.06
N ARG A 124 4.32 -8.46 -8.69
CA ARG A 124 4.91 -8.86 -9.97
C ARG A 124 3.94 -8.54 -11.09
N TRP A 125 4.39 -7.81 -12.10
CA TRP A 125 3.67 -7.65 -13.36
C TRP A 125 4.25 -8.59 -14.43
N GLU A 126 3.36 -9.30 -15.10
CA GLU A 126 3.67 -10.27 -16.15
C GLU A 126 3.31 -9.71 -17.54
N PRO A 127 4.30 -9.29 -18.36
CA PRO A 127 4.01 -8.62 -19.64
C PRO A 127 3.23 -9.49 -20.63
N LYS A 128 3.48 -10.81 -20.63
CA LYS A 128 2.83 -11.76 -21.54
C LYS A 128 1.33 -11.91 -21.29
N THR A 129 0.90 -11.72 -20.05
CA THR A 129 -0.48 -11.96 -19.60
C THR A 129 -1.19 -10.67 -19.17
N GLY A 130 -0.44 -9.59 -18.97
CA GLY A 130 -0.93 -8.33 -18.40
C GLY A 130 -1.41 -8.48 -16.95
N LYS A 131 -0.98 -9.53 -16.24
CA LYS A 131 -1.43 -9.82 -14.87
C LYS A 131 -0.54 -9.12 -13.84
N PHE A 132 -1.18 -8.65 -12.78
CA PHE A 132 -0.54 -8.22 -11.54
C PHE A 132 -0.77 -9.30 -10.49
N VAL A 133 0.31 -9.72 -9.82
CA VAL A 133 0.28 -10.78 -8.81
C VAL A 133 1.01 -10.27 -7.58
N VAL A 134 0.36 -10.28 -6.42
CA VAL A 134 1.02 -9.95 -5.15
C VAL A 134 2.14 -10.98 -4.91
N ASN A 135 3.35 -10.51 -4.68
CA ASN A 135 4.55 -11.33 -4.52
C ASN A 135 5.05 -11.24 -3.07
N GLY A 136 4.77 -12.27 -2.27
CA GLY A 136 5.10 -12.29 -0.84
C GLY A 136 4.01 -11.67 0.03
N ASN A 137 4.39 -11.30 1.25
CA ASN A 137 3.52 -10.62 2.21
C ASN A 137 3.63 -9.10 2.05
N THR A 138 2.59 -8.39 2.49
CA THR A 138 2.66 -6.94 2.68
C THR A 138 3.49 -6.66 3.94
N ASP A 139 4.49 -5.79 3.82
CA ASP A 139 5.33 -5.39 4.95
C ASP A 139 4.70 -4.18 5.65
N SER A 140 4.77 -4.12 6.98
CA SER A 140 4.25 -3.02 7.78
C SER A 140 5.36 -2.24 8.48
N SER A 141 5.15 -0.94 8.64
CA SER A 141 6.08 -0.03 9.32
C SER A 141 5.33 1.04 10.10
N ALA A 142 5.82 1.38 11.29
CA ALA A 142 5.47 2.63 11.95
C ALA A 142 6.08 3.82 11.17
N ILE A 143 5.41 4.96 11.22
CA ILE A 143 5.77 6.19 10.48
C ILE A 143 6.33 7.23 11.44
#